data_AF-A0A946FN59-F1
#
_entry.id   AF-A0A946FN59-F1
#
_cell.length_a   1.000
_cell.length_b   1.000
_cell.length_c   1.000
_cell.angle_alpha   90.00
_cell.angle_beta   90.00
_cell.angle_gamma   90.00
#
_symmetry.space_group_name_H-M   'P 1'
#
loop_
_entity.id
_entity.type
_entity.pdbx_description
1 polymer ?
#
loop_
_entity_poly.entity_id
_entity_poly.type
_entity_poly.pdbx_seq_one_letter_code
_entity_poly.pdbx_strand_id
1 'polypeptide(L)' 'MAERPPMVTLTEGAIARVKELISKSDEPVMGLRIGVSARGCSGLSYSVEYAQEQKRFEEIIDQD' A
#
# COMPACT_ATOMS: atom_id res chain seq x y z
N MET A 1 5.32 24.08 4.49
CA MET A 1 4.31 23.13 4.99
C MET A 1 5.01 21.79 5.08
N ALA A 2 5.26 21.26 6.27
CA ALA A 2 5.80 19.91 6.38
C ALA A 2 4.63 18.95 6.24
N GLU A 3 4.54 18.33 5.07
CA GLU A 3 3.64 17.23 4.78
C GLU A 3 3.92 16.15 5.85
N ARG A 4 2.88 15.65 6.53
CA ARG A 4 3.06 14.63 7.55
C ARG A 4 3.81 13.45 6.91
N PRO A 5 4.90 12.96 7.51
CA PRO A 5 5.59 11.81 6.95
C PRO A 5 4.60 10.64 6.86
N PRO A 6 4.58 9.91 5.73
CA PRO A 6 3.65 8.82 5.53
C PRO A 6 3.88 7.76 6.61
N MET A 7 2.80 7.08 7.05
CA MET A 7 2.93 6.01 8.06
C MET A 7 3.84 4.86 7.60
N VAL A 8 4.05 4.72 6.30
CA VAL A 8 4.93 3.73 5.68
C VAL A 8 5.79 4.40 4.62
N THR A 9 7.07 4.08 4.60
CA THR A 9 8.00 4.48 3.53
C THR A 9 8.20 3.31 2.58
N LEU A 10 8.09 3.55 1.27
CA LEU A 10 8.47 2.56 0.27
C LEU A 10 9.92 2.79 -0.14
N THR A 11 10.65 1.70 -0.33
CA THR A 11 11.97 1.77 -0.99
C THR A 11 11.78 1.82 -2.50
N GLU A 12 12.77 2.32 -3.23
CA GLU A 12 12.72 2.40 -4.70
C GLU A 12 12.42 1.04 -5.36
N GLY A 13 12.99 -0.04 -4.80
CA GLY A 13 12.69 -1.41 -5.27
C GLY A 13 11.25 -1.85 -5.00
N ALA A 14 10.66 -1.41 -3.89
CA ALA A 14 9.24 -1.67 -3.61
C ALA A 14 8.34 -0.92 -4.59
N ILE A 15 8.65 0.35 -4.89
CA ILE A 15 7.92 1.17 -5.87
C ILE A 15 7.94 0.51 -7.25
N ALA A 16 9.12 0.10 -7.73
CA ALA A 16 9.25 -0.60 -9.01
C ALA A 16 8.42 -1.89 -9.03
N ARG A 17 8.42 -2.65 -7.92
CA ARG A 17 7.62 -3.88 -7.79
C ARG A 17 6.12 -3.60 -7.81
N VAL A 18 5.66 -2.57 -7.12
CA VAL A 18 4.25 -2.14 -7.13
C VAL A 18 3.81 -1.75 -8.54
N LYS A 19 4.61 -0.90 -9.22
CA LYS A 19 4.35 -0.48 -10.62
C LYS A 19 4.27 -1.69 -11.56
N GLU A 20 5.14 -2.68 -11.39
CA GLU A 20 5.08 -3.93 -12.17
C GLU A 20 3.81 -4.75 -11.88
N LEU A 21 3.42 -4.88 -10.61
CA LEU A 21 2.22 -5.61 -10.22
C LEU A 21 0.93 -4.96 -10.77
N ILE A 22 0.85 -3.62 -10.71
CA ILE A 22 -0.26 -2.84 -11.30
C ILE A 22 -0.26 -2.97 -12.83
N SER A 23 0.91 -2.99 -13.47
CA SER A 23 0.97 -3.18 -14.93
C SER A 23 0.60 -4.60 -15.36
N LYS A 24 0.73 -5.57 -14.46
CA LYS A 24 0.39 -6.99 -14.69
C LYS A 24 -1.04 -7.33 -14.30
N SER A 25 -1.76 -6.46 -13.59
CA SER A 25 -3.15 -6.72 -13.24
C SER A 25 -4.05 -6.55 -14.46
N ASP A 26 -4.91 -7.54 -14.71
CA ASP A 26 -5.90 -7.51 -15.79
C ASP A 26 -6.96 -6.40 -15.60
N GLU A 27 -7.11 -5.90 -14.37
CA GLU A 27 -8.07 -4.86 -14.01
C GLU A 27 -7.39 -3.51 -13.76
N PRO A 28 -8.07 -2.39 -14.03
CA PRO A 28 -7.58 -1.07 -13.66
C PRO A 28 -7.62 -0.92 -12.13
N VAL A 29 -6.46 -1.09 -11.50
CA VAL A 29 -6.28 -0.90 -10.06
C VAL A 29 -5.65 0.48 -9.82
N MET A 30 -6.14 1.20 -8.81
CA MET A 30 -5.57 2.48 -8.38
C MET A 30 -4.21 2.31 -7.69
N GLY A 31 -3.96 1.14 -7.08
CA GLY A 31 -2.71 0.87 -6.38
C GLY A 31 -2.71 -0.43 -5.59
N LEU A 32 -1.84 -0.51 -4.58
CA LEU A 32 -1.82 -1.60 -3.61
C LEU A 32 -2.32 -1.11 -2.25
N ARG A 33 -3.14 -1.94 -1.61
CA ARG A 33 -3.65 -1.78 -0.25
C ARG A 33 -2.84 -2.65 0.69
N ILE A 34 -2.35 -2.06 1.77
CA ILE A 34 -1.66 -2.79 2.84
C ILE A 34 -2.55 -2.79 4.08
N GLY A 35 -3.06 -3.97 4.45
CA GLY A 35 -3.80 -4.19 5.68
C GLY A 35 -2.86 -4.63 6.79
N VAL A 36 -2.88 -3.96 7.93
CA VAL A 36 -2.15 -4.39 9.14
C VAL A 36 -3.15 -4.98 10.13
N SER A 37 -2.94 -6.22 10.53
CA SER A 37 -3.78 -6.93 11.50
C SER A 37 -2.92 -7.49 12.63
N ALA A 38 -3.33 -7.28 13.88
CA ALA A 38 -2.65 -7.90 15.01
C ALA A 38 -2.97 -9.41 15.07
N ARG A 39 -1.94 -10.25 15.15
CA ARG A 39 -2.05 -11.70 15.29
C ARG A 39 -1.26 -12.16 16.53
N GLY A 40 -1.97 -12.66 17.55
CA GLY A 40 -1.37 -13.17 18.78
C GLY A 40 -0.81 -12.10 19.72
N CYS A 41 0.00 -12.50 20.71
CA CYS A 41 0.51 -11.61 21.77
C CYS A 41 1.46 -10.49 21.27
N SER A 42 2.09 -10.63 20.11
CA SER A 42 3.06 -9.63 19.61
C SER A 42 3.24 -9.64 18.09
N GLY A 43 2.44 -10.39 17.34
CA GLY A 43 2.61 -10.50 15.88
C GLY A 43 1.81 -9.43 15.14
N LEU A 44 2.45 -8.75 14.20
CA LEU A 44 1.75 -7.97 13.18
C LEU A 44 1.71 -8.80 11.89
N SER A 45 0.52 -8.96 11.34
CA SER A 45 0.29 -9.58 10.03
C SER A 45 -0.02 -8.48 9.03
N TYR A 46 0.67 -8.52 7.89
CA TYR A 46 0.51 -7.57 6.81
C TYR A 46 -0.12 -8.30 5.62
N SER A 47 -1.24 -7.79 5.12
CA SER A 47 -1.91 -8.28 3.91
C SER A 47 -1.70 -7.27 2.79
N VAL A 48 -1.34 -7.72 1.60
CA VAL A 48 -1.19 -6.86 0.43
C VAL A 48 -2.21 -7.28 -0.61
N GLU A 49 -3.08 -6.36 -0.99
CA GLU A 49 -4.16 -6.60 -1.96
C GLU A 49 -4.20 -5.48 -3.00
N TYR A 50 -4.77 -5.76 -4.17
CA TYR A 50 -5.00 -4.71 -5.17
C TYR A 50 -6.11 -3.77 -4.72
N ALA A 51 -5.87 -2.47 -4.81
CA ALA A 51 -6.84 -1.44 -4.48
C ALA A 51 -7.49 -0.94 -5.78
N GLN A 52 -8.72 -1.36 -6.05
CA GLN A 52 -9.51 -0.82 -7.18
C GLN A 52 -10.12 0.56 -6.84
N GLU A 53 -10.43 0.81 -5.57
CA GLU A 53 -11.00 2.07 -5.07
C GLU A 53 -10.43 2.43 -3.69
N GLN A 54 -10.41 3.73 -3.38
CA GLN A 54 -10.08 4.25 -2.05
C GLN A 54 -11.28 4.14 -1.10
N LYS A 55 -11.10 3.50 0.07
CA LYS A 55 -12.11 3.50 1.14
C LYS A 55 -11.95 4.69 2.08
N ARG A 56 -13.05 5.06 2.76
CA ARG A 56 -13.14 6.23 3.66
C ARG A 56 -12.06 6.32 4.75
N PHE A 57 -11.52 5.19 5.21
CA PHE A 57 -10.53 5.14 6.30
C PHE A 57 -9.12 4.79 5.81
N GLU A 58 -8.86 4.93 4.51
CA GLU A 58 -7.57 4.63 3.92
C GLU A 58 -6.77 5.90 3.68
N GLU A 59 -5.51 5.87 4.14
CA GLU A 59 -4.52 6.89 3.83
C GLU A 59 -3.92 6.58 2.46
N ILE A 60 -3.98 7.53 1.53
CA ILE A 60 -3.24 7.45 0.28
C ILE A 60 -1.82 7.90 0.56
N ILE A 61 -0.87 7.03 0.22
CA ILE A 61 0.56 7.31 0.26
C ILE A 61 1.02 7.38 -1.20
N ASP A 62 1.31 8.59 -1.66
CA ASP A 62 1.88 8.83 -2.99
C ASP A 62 3.40 8.93 -2.85
N GLN A 63 4.14 8.03 -3.50
CA GLN A 63 5.61 8.01 -3.52
C GLN A 63 6.07 7.69 -4.95
N ASP A 64 6.89 8.57 -5.52
CA ASP A 64 7.40 8.48 -6.90
C ASP A 64 8.57 7.50 -7.05
#